data_AF-A0A432S2M2-F1
#
_entry.id   AF-A0A432S2M2-F1
#
_cell.length_a   1.000
_cell.length_b   1.000
_cell.length_c   1.000
_cell.angle_alpha   90.00
_cell.angle_beta   90.00
_cell.angle_gamma   90.00
#
_symmetry.space_group_name_H-M   'P 1'
#
loop_
_entity.id
_entity.type
_entity.pdbx_description
1 polymer ?
#
loop_
_entity_poly.entity_id
_entity_poly.type
_entity_poly.pdbx_seq_one_letter_code
_entity_poly.pdbx_strand_id
1 'polypeptide(L)' 'MDTSQELRRLFNELKLKRKNGEISEKDYYISLLQLSKRVIDSLEEENISGEDIKKQIPLIVLFIDEQINNFAKRGN' A
#
# COMPACT_ATOMS: atom_id res chain seq x y z
N MET A 1 3.65 20.38 2.52
CA MET A 1 2.97 19.75 1.37
C MET A 1 1.81 18.95 1.94
N ASP A 2 0.68 18.90 1.26
CA ASP A 2 -0.45 18.04 1.65
C ASP A 2 -0.02 16.56 1.56
N THR A 3 -0.13 15.82 2.66
CA THR A 3 0.28 14.40 2.78
C THR A 3 -0.31 13.55 1.64
N SER A 4 -1.54 13.84 1.23
CA SER A 4 -2.21 13.14 0.13
C SER A 4 -1.52 13.38 -1.22
N GLN A 5 -1.06 14.61 -1.48
CA GLN A 5 -0.35 14.97 -2.70
C GLN A 5 1.03 14.33 -2.76
N GLU A 6 1.72 14.27 -1.63
CA GLU A 6 3.03 13.61 -1.54
C GLU A 6 2.90 12.11 -1.79
N LEU A 7 1.98 11.42 -1.11
CA LEU A 7 1.73 10.00 -1.30
C LEU A 7 1.35 9.69 -2.77
N ARG A 8 0.51 10.53 -3.38
CA ARG A 8 0.13 10.39 -4.80
C ARG A 8 1.32 10.57 -5.73
N ARG A 9 2.18 11.56 -5.46
CA ARG A 9 3.42 11.78 -6.24
C ARG A 9 4.33 10.56 -6.16
N LEU A 10 4.61 10.08 -4.95
CA LEU A 10 5.46 8.90 -4.72
C LEU A 10 4.91 7.65 -5.43
N PHE A 11 3.59 7.42 -5.35
CA PHE A 11 2.96 6.30 -6.05
C PHE A 11 3.15 6.37 -7.57
N ASN A 12 2.92 7.56 -8.16
CA ASN A 12 3.08 7.76 -9.59
C ASN A 12 4.54 7.60 -10.04
N GLU A 13 5.50 8.11 -9.26
CA GLU A 13 6.93 7.94 -9.53
C GLU A 13 7.33 6.45 -9.51
N LEU A 14 6.88 5.69 -8.50
CA LEU A 14 7.15 4.25 -8.44
C LEU A 14 6.60 3.50 -9.66
N LYS A 15 5.38 3.84 -10.09
CA LYS A 15 4.76 3.26 -11.30
C LYS A 15 5.57 3.58 -12.56
N LEU A 16 6.04 4.81 -12.70
CA LEU A 16 6.87 5.22 -13.85
C LEU A 16 8.21 4.49 -13.85
N LYS A 17 8.91 4.44 -12.71
CA LYS A 17 10.18 3.72 -12.55
C LYS A 17 10.05 2.25 -12.93
N ARG A 18 9.00 1.56 -12.45
CA ARG A 18 8.76 0.15 -12.81
C ARG A 18 8.47 0.00 -14.31
N LYS A 19 7.62 0.87 -14.88
CA LYS A 19 7.27 0.87 -16.31
C LYS A 19 8.49 1.06 -17.20
N ASN A 20 9.42 1.91 -16.78
CA ASN A 20 10.65 2.21 -17.52
C ASN A 20 11.76 1.16 -17.30
N GLY A 21 11.55 0.17 -16.42
CA GLY A 21 12.56 -0.82 -16.07
C GLY A 21 13.69 -0.30 -15.17
N GLU A 22 13.52 0.87 -14.56
CA GLU A 22 14.52 1.49 -13.68
C GLU A 22 14.65 0.79 -12.32
N ILE A 23 13.64 -0.01 -11.93
CA ILE A 23 13.62 -0.80 -10.70
C ILE A 23 13.15 -2.22 -11.00
N SER A 24 13.69 -3.19 -10.25
CA SER A 24 13.29 -4.60 -10.36
C SER A 24 11.88 -4.84 -9.81
N GLU A 25 11.30 -6.01 -10.10
CA GLU A 25 10.00 -6.41 -9.53
C GLU A 25 10.05 -6.51 -8.01
N LYS A 26 11.15 -7.04 -7.47
CA LYS A 26 11.38 -7.16 -6.03
C LYS A 26 11.44 -5.78 -5.37
N ASP A 27 12.20 -4.85 -5.96
CA ASP A 27 12.34 -3.50 -5.41
C ASP A 27 11.02 -2.73 -5.50
N TYR A 28 10.28 -2.91 -6.59
CA TYR A 28 8.95 -2.33 -6.75
C TYR A 28 7.96 -2.86 -5.70
N TYR A 29 7.93 -4.17 -5.49
CA TYR A 29 7.11 -4.81 -4.47
C TYR A 29 7.44 -4.28 -3.05
N ILE A 30 8.71 -4.23 -2.67
CA ILE A 30 9.14 -3.70 -1.37
C ILE A 30 8.75 -2.21 -1.24
N SER A 31 8.94 -1.42 -2.30
CA SER A 31 8.58 0.00 -2.29
C SER A 31 7.08 0.23 -2.12
N LEU A 32 6.24 -0.62 -2.72
CA LEU A 32 4.79 -0.58 -2.54
C LEU A 32 4.39 -0.88 -1.09
N LEU A 33 4.99 -1.91 -0.47
CA LEU A 33 4.74 -2.22 0.94
C LEU A 33 5.13 -1.06 1.86
N GLN A 34 6.26 -0.41 1.61
CA GLN A 34 6.69 0.76 2.36
C GLN A 34 5.73 1.94 2.18
N LEU A 35 5.22 2.16 0.97
CA LEU A 35 4.21 3.19 0.71
C LEU A 35 2.90 2.87 1.44
N SER A 36 2.46 1.61 1.44
CA SER A 36 1.29 1.18 2.21
C SER A 36 1.45 1.47 3.70
N LYS A 37 2.64 1.24 4.28
CA LYS A 37 2.91 1.60 5.67
C LYS A 37 2.69 3.10 5.92
N ARG A 38 3.23 3.98 5.05
CA ARG A 38 3.03 5.44 5.20
C ARG A 38 1.57 5.87 5.10
N VAL A 39 0.80 5.20 4.23
CA VAL A 39 -0.64 5.43 4.11
C VAL A 39 -1.33 5.05 5.43
N ILE A 40 -1.00 3.89 6.00
CA ILE A 40 -1.55 3.45 7.29
C ILE A 40 -1.21 4.46 8.40
N ASP A 41 0.06 4.86 8.51
CA ASP A 41 0.49 5.85 9.50
C ASP A 41 -0.32 7.16 9.38
N SER A 42 -0.62 7.61 8.14
CA SER A 42 -1.45 8.80 7.91
C SER A 42 -2.92 8.59 8.28
N LEU A 43 -3.48 7.41 7.99
CA LEU A 43 -4.87 7.08 8.31
C LEU A 43 -5.11 6.96 9.82
N GLU A 44 -4.12 6.54 10.61
CA GLU A 44 -4.21 6.45 12.07
C GLU A 44 -4.32 7.84 12.73
N GLU A 45 -3.77 8.88 12.09
CA GLU A 45 -3.82 10.25 12.57
C GLU A 45 -5.07 11.01 12.06
N GLU A 46 -5.73 10.50 11.02
CA GLU A 46 -6.91 11.11 10.42
C GLU A 46 -8.21 10.79 11.19
N ASN A 47 -9.10 11.77 11.28
CA ASN A 47 -10.46 11.55 11.80
C ASN A 47 -11.38 11.03 10.68
N ILE A 48 -11.29 9.73 10.42
CA ILE A 48 -12.01 9.05 9.33
C ILE A 48 -13.47 8.81 9.71
N SER A 49 -14.39 9.08 8.78
CA SER A 49 -15.81 8.82 8.99
C SER A 49 -16.10 7.32 9.13
N GLY A 50 -17.10 6.97 9.93
CA GLY A 50 -17.53 5.57 10.07
C GLY A 50 -18.03 4.94 8.76
N GLU A 51 -18.52 5.75 7.81
CA GLU A 51 -18.91 5.27 6.48
C GLU A 51 -17.70 4.88 5.65
N ASP A 52 -16.64 5.68 5.67
CA ASP A 52 -15.41 5.40 4.93
C ASP A 52 -14.66 4.20 5.53
N ILE A 53 -14.62 4.09 6.86
CA ILE A 53 -14.08 2.90 7.55
C ILE A 53 -14.79 1.63 7.07
N LYS A 54 -16.13 1.63 7.00
CA LYS A 54 -16.90 0.47 6.52
C LYS A 54 -16.58 0.08 5.08
N LYS A 55 -16.28 1.04 4.21
CA LYS A 55 -15.85 0.78 2.83
C LYS A 55 -14.44 0.21 2.75
N GLN A 56 -13.55 0.60 3.67
CA GLN A 56 -12.15 0.17 3.66
C GLN A 56 -11.94 -1.23 4.27
N ILE A 57 -12.67 -1.59 5.34
CA ILE A 57 -12.55 -2.89 6.03
C ILE A 57 -12.47 -4.09 5.06
N PRO A 58 -13.42 -4.30 4.11
CA PRO A 58 -13.37 -5.48 3.24
C PRO A 58 -12.12 -5.53 2.35
N LEU A 59 -11.60 -4.37 1.93
CA LEU A 59 -10.39 -4.30 1.10
C LEU A 59 -9.15 -4.71 1.92
N ILE A 60 -9.08 -4.27 3.17
CA ILE A 60 -7.99 -4.61 4.10
C ILE A 60 -8.04 -6.10 4.46
N VAL A 61 -9.23 -6.64 4.74
CA VAL A 61 -9.43 -8.07 5.01
C VAL A 61 -8.94 -8.92 3.85
N LEU A 62 -9.35 -8.59 2.61
CA LEU A 62 -8.91 -9.32 1.42
C LEU A 62 -7.39 -9.30 1.27
N PHE A 63 -6.77 -8.12 1.41
CA PHE A 63 -5.33 -8.00 1.32
C PHE A 63 -4.59 -8.85 2.35
N ILE A 64 -5.00 -8.80 3.63
CA ILE A 64 -4.38 -9.56 4.72
C ILE A 64 -4.54 -11.06 4.50
N ASP A 65 -5.74 -11.52 4.14
CA ASP A 65 -6.02 -12.94 3.89
C ASP A 65 -5.14 -13.48 2.75
N GLU A 66 -5.02 -12.73 1.65
CA GLU A 66 -4.11 -13.10 0.55
C GLU A 66 -2.65 -13.19 1.02
N GLN A 67 -2.18 -12.25 1.84
CA GLN A 67 -0.80 -12.29 2.34
C GLN A 67 -0.58 -13.52 3.23
N ILE A 68 -1.47 -13.81 4.19
CA ILE A 68 -1.38 -14.98 5.08
C ILE A 68 -1.36 -16.27 4.26
N ASN A 69 -2.27 -16.42 3.30
CA ASN A 69 -2.34 -17.59 2.43
C ASN A 69 -1.06 -17.77 1.59
N ASN A 70 -0.46 -16.67 1.14
CA ASN A 70 0.81 -16.72 0.41
C ASN A 70 2.02 -17.00 1.31
N PHE A 71 2.01 -16.58 2.57
CA PHE A 71 3.03 -16.95 3.55
C PHE A 71 3.04 -18.47 3.78
N ALA A 72 1.87 -19.07 4.01
CA ALA A 72 1.73 -20.51 4.20
C ALA A 72 2.24 -21.32 2.98
N LYS A 73 1.97 -20.82 1.76
CA LYS A 73 2.46 -21.46 0.52
C LYS A 73 3.96 -21.36 0.31
N ARG A 74 4.63 -20.37 0.91
CA ARG A 74 6.10 -20.19 0.84
C ARG A 74 6.84 -21.04 1.88
N GLY A 75 6.12 -21.83 2.69
CA GLY A 75 6.70 -22.69 3.71
C GLY A 75 7.07 -21.97 5.00
N ASN A 76 6.46 -20.80 5.28
CA ASN A 76 6.48 -20.18 6.60
C ASN A 76 5.22 -20.54 7.38
#